data_AF-A0A5C6G568-F1
#
_entry.id   AF-A0A5C6G568-F1
#
_cell.length_a   1.000
_cell.length_b   1.000
_cell.length_c   1.000
_cell.angle_alpha   90.00
_cell.angle_beta   90.00
_cell.angle_gamma   90.00
#
_symmetry.space_group_name_H-M   'P 1'
#
loop_
_entity.id
_entity.type
_entity.pdbx_description
1 polymer ?
#
loop_
_entity_poly.entity_id
_entity_poly.type
_entity_poly.pdbx_seq_one_letter_code
_entity_poly.pdbx_strand_id
1 'polypeptide(L)'
;MAAICLLYLQFPVGGFVGMSGWLPYRNDIHKALDNVSEDNIFEDENPFDTSSCAKMEDQDPIFKAVDFVRDLLGGDNQSPSQSALATPVFLGHGSADEKISIELAENARDTLRKAGFKVSWVAYQGHGHWYKVPEEVNDIVAFMRKDMKWTVGNIRSI
;
A
#
# COMPACT_ATOMS: atom_id res chain seq x y z
N MET A 1 -2.06 6.13 7.09
CA MET A 1 -1.44 7.29 6.41
C MET A 1 -0.19 6.92 5.61
N ALA A 2 0.93 6.49 6.22
CA ALA A 2 2.20 6.32 5.49
C ALA A 2 2.23 5.21 4.41
N ALA A 3 1.30 4.24 4.44
CA ALA A 3 1.31 3.12 3.50
C ALA A 3 1.05 3.51 2.03
N ILE A 4 0.37 4.64 1.79
CA ILE A 4 0.12 5.14 0.42
C ILE A 4 1.43 5.51 -0.29
N CYS A 5 2.46 5.92 0.46
CA CYS A 5 3.77 6.25 -0.09
C CYS A 5 4.43 5.06 -0.79
N LEU A 6 4.09 3.82 -0.41
CA LEU A 6 4.62 2.63 -1.09
C LEU A 6 4.22 2.58 -2.57
N LEU A 7 3.02 3.08 -2.91
CA LEU A 7 2.54 3.18 -4.29
C LEU A 7 3.14 4.38 -5.03
N TYR A 8 3.67 5.36 -4.31
CA TYR A 8 4.31 6.54 -4.89
C TYR A 8 5.78 6.29 -5.27
N LEU A 9 6.48 5.46 -4.49
CA LEU A 9 7.90 5.22 -4.63
C LEU A 9 8.24 4.51 -5.95
N GLN A 10 9.36 4.92 -6.56
CA GLN A 10 9.94 4.29 -7.76
C GLN A 10 11.16 3.42 -7.44
N PHE A 11 11.37 3.08 -6.18
CA PHE A 11 12.47 2.22 -5.77
C PHE A 11 12.06 1.40 -4.55
N PRO A 12 12.63 0.20 -4.37
CA PRO A 12 12.40 -0.57 -3.15
C PRO A 12 13.04 0.13 -1.96
N VAL A 13 12.35 0.11 -0.83
CA VAL A 13 12.94 0.42 0.47
C VAL A 13 13.17 -0.88 1.23
N GLY A 14 14.09 -0.88 2.20
CA GLY A 14 14.51 -2.10 2.91
C GLY A 14 13.37 -2.82 3.65
N GLY A 15 12.26 -2.13 3.92
CA GLY A 15 11.03 -2.68 4.46
C GLY A 15 10.11 -1.58 4.98
N PHE A 16 8.84 -1.92 5.19
CA PHE A 16 7.84 -1.02 5.77
C PHE A 16 7.13 -1.70 6.93
N VAL A 17 6.93 -0.96 8.03
CA VAL A 17 6.18 -1.40 9.21
C VAL A 17 5.08 -0.39 9.46
N GLY A 18 3.81 -0.83 9.37
CA GLY A 18 2.63 -0.04 9.71
C GLY A 18 1.94 -0.61 10.93
N MET A 19 1.70 0.20 11.95
CA MET A 19 1.00 -0.19 13.17
C MET A 19 -0.28 0.63 13.31
N SER A 20 -1.38 0.00 13.73
CA SER A 20 -2.68 0.63 13.97
C SER A 20 -3.14 1.54 12.81
N GLY A 21 -2.83 1.16 11.57
CA GLY A 21 -3.00 2.01 10.40
C GLY A 21 -4.16 1.64 9.48
N TRP A 22 -4.54 2.59 8.63
CA TRP A 22 -5.44 2.42 7.49
C TRP A 22 -4.86 3.09 6.23
N LEU A 23 -5.45 2.79 5.07
CA LEU A 23 -5.06 3.31 3.76
C LEU A 23 -6.05 4.39 3.28
N PRO A 24 -5.63 5.66 3.18
CA PRO A 24 -6.42 6.73 2.54
C PRO A 24 -6.72 6.42 1.07
N TYR A 25 -7.85 6.90 0.56
CA TYR A 25 -8.30 6.71 -0.83
C TYR A 25 -8.33 5.24 -1.28
N ARG A 26 -8.50 4.33 -0.31
CA ARG A 26 -8.49 2.88 -0.56
C ARG A 26 -9.49 2.46 -1.62
N ASN A 27 -10.67 3.07 -1.68
CA ASN A 27 -11.67 2.71 -2.69
C ASN A 27 -11.20 3.06 -4.11
N ASP A 28 -10.65 4.25 -4.31
CA ASP A 28 -10.16 4.71 -5.61
C ASP A 28 -8.95 3.90 -6.07
N ILE A 29 -8.00 3.63 -5.15
CA ILE A 29 -6.85 2.76 -5.40
C ILE A 29 -7.32 1.34 -5.74
N HIS A 30 -8.28 0.79 -5.00
CA HIS A 30 -8.79 -0.56 -5.22
C HIS A 30 -9.52 -0.70 -6.55
N LYS A 31 -10.28 0.34 -6.95
CA LYS A 31 -10.92 0.46 -8.27
C LYS A 31 -9.89 0.52 -9.40
N ALA A 32 -8.86 1.34 -9.26
CA ALA A 32 -7.77 1.40 -10.25
C ALA A 32 -7.09 0.03 -10.45
N LEU A 33 -6.99 -0.76 -9.37
CA LEU A 33 -6.47 -2.13 -9.41
C LEU A 33 -7.45 -3.17 -9.98
N ASP A 34 -8.75 -2.87 -10.06
CA ASP A 34 -9.77 -3.82 -10.51
C ASP A 34 -9.92 -3.90 -12.03
N ASN A 35 -9.25 -3.01 -12.80
CA ASN A 35 -9.45 -2.89 -14.25
C ASN A 35 -10.93 -2.76 -14.67
N VAL A 36 -11.84 -2.44 -13.73
CA VAL A 36 -13.25 -2.21 -14.05
C VAL A 36 -13.33 -0.82 -14.63
N SER A 37 -13.31 -0.76 -15.96
CA SER A 37 -13.79 0.39 -16.70
C SER A 37 -15.26 0.64 -16.30
N GLU A 38 -15.50 1.59 -15.39
CA GLU A 38 -16.80 2.24 -15.24
C GLU A 38 -17.08 3.20 -16.44
N ASP A 39 -16.34 3.06 -17.54
CA ASP A 39 -16.50 3.82 -18.79
C ASP A 39 -17.68 3.30 -19.62
N ASN A 40 -18.89 3.31 -19.04
CA ASN A 40 -20.13 3.25 -19.81
C ASN A 40 -21.25 4.15 -19.25
N ILE A 41 -20.99 5.12 -18.36
CA ILE A 41 -22.07 6.00 -17.85
C ILE A 41 -21.79 7.51 -17.92
N PHE A 42 -20.59 7.99 -18.29
CA PHE A 42 -20.38 9.44 -18.49
C PHE A 42 -19.56 9.74 -19.75
N GLU A 43 -20.19 9.58 -20.92
CA GLU A 43 -19.88 10.41 -22.08
C GLU A 43 -20.30 11.85 -21.73
N ASP A 44 -19.40 12.64 -21.13
CA ASP A 44 -19.45 14.09 -21.31
C ASP A 44 -18.58 14.39 -22.53
N GLU A 45 -19.18 14.25 -23.71
CA GLU A 45 -18.57 14.58 -24.99
C GLU A 45 -18.10 16.04 -24.97
N ASN A 46 -16.78 16.25 -24.84
CA ASN A 46 -16.17 17.53 -25.18
C ASN A 46 -16.11 17.63 -26.72
N PRO A 47 -16.95 18.44 -27.40
CA PRO A 47 -17.09 18.43 -28.86
C PRO A 47 -15.90 19.06 -29.60
N PHE A 48 -14.82 19.42 -28.89
CA PHE A 48 -13.68 20.15 -29.44
C PHE A 48 -12.33 19.41 -29.35
N ASP A 49 -12.26 18.23 -28.74
CA ASP A 49 -10.98 17.49 -28.68
C ASP A 49 -10.76 16.67 -29.95
N THR A 50 -10.06 17.27 -30.90
CA THR A 50 -9.53 16.61 -32.10
C THR A 50 -8.03 16.37 -31.92
N SER A 51 -7.63 15.67 -30.86
CA SER A 51 -6.24 15.22 -30.75
C SER A 51 -6.10 13.82 -30.15
N SER A 52 -5.93 12.87 -31.08
CA SER A 52 -5.45 11.51 -30.91
C SER A 52 -6.29 10.56 -30.05
N CYS A 53 -7.02 9.68 -30.74
CA CYS A 53 -7.24 8.31 -30.31
C CYS A 53 -5.87 7.61 -30.14
N ALA A 54 -5.16 7.92 -29.05
CA ALA A 54 -4.12 7.06 -28.54
C ALA A 54 -4.86 5.84 -27.99
N LYS A 55 -4.66 4.71 -28.64
CA LYS A 55 -5.16 3.41 -28.20
C LYS A 55 -4.84 3.27 -26.71
N MET A 56 -5.84 3.08 -25.86
CA MET A 56 -5.64 2.64 -24.49
C MET A 56 -4.94 1.27 -24.56
N GLU A 57 -3.61 1.29 -24.56
CA GLU A 57 -2.84 0.10 -24.25
C GLU A 57 -3.28 -0.36 -22.86
N ASP A 58 -3.57 -1.66 -22.74
CA ASP A 58 -3.99 -2.33 -21.52
C ASP A 58 -2.84 -2.23 -20.49
N GLN A 59 -2.70 -1.06 -19.88
CA GLN A 59 -1.69 -0.82 -18.86
C GLN A 59 -2.04 -1.68 -17.65
N ASP A 60 -1.02 -2.36 -17.12
CA ASP A 60 -1.14 -3.19 -15.92
C ASP A 60 -1.88 -2.41 -14.82
N PRO A 61 -2.93 -2.97 -14.18
CA PRO A 61 -3.72 -2.28 -13.16
C PRO A 61 -2.90 -1.62 -12.06
N ILE A 62 -1.70 -2.14 -11.76
CA ILE A 62 -0.79 -1.48 -10.82
C ILE A 62 -0.28 -0.13 -11.32
N PHE A 63 -0.04 0.04 -12.62
CA PHE A 63 0.36 1.31 -13.19
C PHE A 63 -0.73 2.35 -13.07
N LYS A 64 -2.00 1.98 -13.30
CA LYS A 64 -3.15 2.86 -13.07
C LYS A 64 -3.24 3.32 -11.62
N ALA A 65 -3.04 2.42 -10.66
CA ALA A 65 -3.06 2.75 -9.24
C ALA A 65 -1.88 3.63 -8.81
N VAL A 66 -0.68 3.38 -9.35
CA VAL A 66 0.52 4.19 -9.11
C VAL A 66 0.35 5.59 -9.69
N ASP A 67 -0.13 5.70 -10.92
CA ASP A 67 -0.38 6.98 -11.59
C ASP A 67 -1.46 7.78 -10.85
N PHE A 68 -2.55 7.15 -10.42
CA PHE A 68 -3.56 7.79 -9.56
C PHE A 68 -2.96 8.37 -8.28
N VAL A 69 -2.16 7.58 -7.56
CA VAL A 69 -1.53 8.06 -6.30
C VAL A 69 -0.52 9.18 -6.57
N ARG A 70 0.18 9.15 -7.71
CA ARG A 70 1.13 10.20 -8.09
C ARG A 70 0.45 11.51 -8.42
N ASP A 71 -0.62 11.45 -9.21
CA ASP A 71 -1.45 12.62 -9.52
C ASP A 71 -2.02 13.23 -8.23
N LEU A 72 -2.59 12.39 -7.36
CA LEU A 72 -3.13 12.79 -6.06
C LEU A 72 -2.09 13.51 -5.17
N LEU A 73 -0.82 13.08 -5.22
CA LEU A 73 0.27 13.63 -4.41
C LEU A 73 1.09 14.72 -5.14
N GLY A 74 0.70 15.12 -6.36
CA GLY A 74 1.37 16.17 -7.14
C GLY A 74 2.76 15.78 -7.64
N GLY A 75 3.01 14.49 -7.90
CA GLY A 75 4.27 14.00 -8.44
C GLY A 75 4.38 14.15 -9.96
N ASP A 76 5.62 14.16 -10.48
CA ASP A 76 5.86 14.17 -11.93
C ASP A 76 5.45 12.84 -12.58
N ASN A 77 4.86 12.93 -13.78
CA ASN A 77 4.52 11.81 -14.66
C ASN A 77 5.78 11.18 -15.28
N GLN A 78 6.59 10.56 -14.44
CA GLN A 78 7.63 9.64 -14.88
C GLN A 78 7.04 8.24 -15.04
N SER A 79 7.60 7.45 -15.97
CA SER A 79 7.18 6.07 -16.20
C SER A 79 7.14 5.30 -14.87
N PRO A 80 6.00 4.70 -14.50
CA PRO A 80 5.88 4.00 -13.24
C PRO A 80 6.81 2.78 -13.25
N SER A 81 7.53 2.58 -12.15
CA SER A 81 8.43 1.43 -11.98
C SER A 81 7.90 0.53 -10.86
N GLN A 82 7.77 -0.77 -11.12
CA GLN A 82 7.32 -1.77 -10.14
C GLN A 82 8.37 -2.11 -9.06
N SER A 83 9.48 -1.40 -9.04
CA SER A 83 10.61 -1.61 -8.14
C SER A 83 10.21 -1.49 -6.65
N ALA A 84 9.22 -0.66 -6.32
CA ALA A 84 8.70 -0.54 -4.95
C ALA A 84 8.04 -1.83 -4.43
N LEU A 85 7.50 -2.68 -5.31
CA LEU A 85 6.84 -3.95 -4.92
C LEU A 85 7.80 -4.96 -4.27
N ALA A 86 9.11 -4.80 -4.47
CA ALA A 86 10.12 -5.61 -3.77
C ALA A 86 10.27 -5.23 -2.29
N THR A 87 9.64 -4.13 -1.84
CA THR A 87 9.60 -3.74 -0.43
C THR A 87 8.74 -4.71 0.38
N PRO A 88 9.29 -5.44 1.36
CA PRO A 88 8.47 -6.24 2.26
C PRO A 88 7.67 -5.32 3.19
N VAL A 89 6.42 -5.69 3.47
CA VAL A 89 5.50 -4.89 4.29
C VAL A 89 5.03 -5.73 5.48
N PHE A 90 5.11 -5.16 6.68
CA PHE A 90 4.46 -5.67 7.89
C PHE A 90 3.37 -4.71 8.33
N LEU A 91 2.22 -5.27 8.68
CA LEU A 91 1.08 -4.54 9.21
C LEU A 91 0.56 -5.21 10.49
N GLY A 92 0.56 -4.46 11.58
CA GLY A 92 0.01 -4.86 12.89
C GLY A 92 -1.19 -3.99 13.26
N HIS A 93 -2.23 -4.60 13.85
CA HIS A 93 -3.42 -3.86 14.26
C HIS A 93 -4.13 -4.52 15.45
N GLY A 94 -4.69 -3.70 16.35
CA GLY A 94 -5.50 -4.20 17.47
C GLY A 94 -6.93 -4.55 17.03
N SER A 95 -7.45 -5.72 17.39
CA SER A 95 -8.81 -6.12 16.98
C SER A 95 -9.92 -5.37 17.70
N ALA A 96 -9.60 -4.70 18.81
CA ALA A 96 -10.49 -3.86 19.59
C ALA A 96 -10.05 -2.39 19.53
N ASP A 97 -9.36 -2.00 18.46
CA ASP A 97 -8.96 -0.62 18.19
C ASP A 97 -10.20 0.27 18.12
N GLU A 98 -10.28 1.17 19.11
CA GLU A 98 -11.42 2.05 19.31
C GLU A 98 -11.39 3.29 18.40
N LYS A 99 -10.26 3.55 17.73
CA LYS A 99 -10.09 4.72 16.87
C LYS A 99 -10.17 4.36 15.39
N ILE A 100 -9.65 3.20 15.02
CA ILE A 100 -9.61 2.73 13.64
C ILE A 100 -10.12 1.31 13.64
N SER A 101 -11.27 1.09 12.99
CA SER A 101 -11.82 -0.26 12.87
C SER A 101 -10.82 -1.21 12.21
N ILE A 102 -10.73 -2.43 12.75
CA ILE A 102 -9.94 -3.51 12.14
C ILE A 102 -10.30 -3.73 10.67
N GLU A 103 -11.57 -3.53 10.27
CA GLU A 103 -12.01 -3.66 8.89
C GLU A 103 -11.26 -2.70 7.95
N LEU A 104 -10.96 -1.47 8.39
CA LEU A 104 -10.20 -0.50 7.60
C LEU A 104 -8.75 -0.94 7.42
N ALA A 105 -8.17 -1.57 8.44
CA ALA A 105 -6.81 -2.09 8.40
C ALA A 105 -6.71 -3.35 7.53
N GLU A 106 -7.70 -4.24 7.59
CA GLU A 106 -7.80 -5.40 6.68
C GLU A 106 -8.00 -4.95 5.23
N ASN A 107 -8.83 -3.93 5.01
CA ASN A 107 -9.02 -3.31 3.71
C ASN A 107 -7.72 -2.71 3.14
N ALA A 108 -6.90 -2.09 4.00
CA ALA A 108 -5.57 -1.60 3.62
C ALA A 108 -4.63 -2.75 3.23
N ARG A 109 -4.58 -3.81 4.05
CA ARG A 109 -3.82 -5.04 3.78
C ARG A 109 -4.19 -5.65 2.43
N ASP A 110 -5.47 -5.80 2.16
CA ASP A 110 -5.94 -6.46 0.93
C ASP A 110 -5.67 -5.62 -0.31
N THR A 111 -5.78 -4.29 -0.19
CA THR A 111 -5.43 -3.37 -1.28
C THR A 111 -3.93 -3.42 -1.60
N LEU A 112 -3.05 -3.44 -0.59
CA LEU A 112 -1.60 -3.57 -0.80
C LEU A 112 -1.21 -4.93 -1.38
N ARG A 113 -1.85 -6.02 -0.94
CA ARG A 113 -1.65 -7.35 -1.52
C ARG A 113 -2.07 -7.41 -2.98
N LYS A 114 -3.22 -6.81 -3.30
CA LYS A 114 -3.73 -6.70 -4.67
C LYS A 114 -2.80 -5.87 -5.56
N ALA A 115 -2.18 -4.83 -5.01
CA ALA A 115 -1.14 -4.05 -5.68
C ALA A 115 0.17 -4.82 -5.90
N GLY A 116 0.32 -6.03 -5.34
CA GLY A 116 1.50 -6.89 -5.54
C GLY A 116 2.54 -6.86 -4.41
N PHE A 117 2.28 -6.15 -3.31
CA PHE A 117 3.21 -6.15 -2.16
C PHE A 117 3.17 -7.46 -1.38
N LYS A 118 4.35 -7.89 -0.89
CA LYS A 118 4.45 -8.96 0.10
C LYS A 118 4.09 -8.43 1.49
N VAL A 119 2.83 -8.62 1.90
CA VAL A 119 2.30 -8.12 3.19
C VAL A 119 2.15 -9.23 4.24
N SER A 120 2.97 -9.15 5.29
CA SER A 120 2.80 -9.85 6.57
C SER A 120 1.77 -9.09 7.43
N TRP A 121 0.77 -9.78 7.96
CA TRP A 121 -0.35 -9.19 8.70
C TRP A 121 -0.60 -9.91 10.01
N VAL A 122 -0.79 -9.17 11.10
CA VAL A 122 -1.20 -9.70 12.40
C VAL A 122 -2.29 -8.82 13.01
N ALA A 123 -3.39 -9.46 13.43
CA ALA A 123 -4.46 -8.83 14.20
C ALA A 123 -4.35 -9.26 15.67
N TYR A 124 -4.05 -8.32 16.55
CA TYR A 124 -3.86 -8.55 17.98
C TYR A 124 -5.20 -8.55 18.71
N GLN A 125 -5.67 -9.75 19.07
CA GLN A 125 -6.98 -9.94 19.69
C GLN A 125 -7.14 -9.18 21.00
N GLY A 126 -8.26 -8.44 21.12
CA GLY A 126 -8.61 -7.63 22.29
C GLY A 126 -7.72 -6.40 22.51
N HIS A 127 -6.84 -6.07 21.57
CA HIS A 127 -5.94 -4.92 21.69
C HIS A 127 -6.53 -3.65 21.04
N GLY A 128 -6.27 -2.50 21.65
CA GLY A 128 -6.77 -1.18 21.20
C GLY A 128 -5.84 -0.46 20.23
N HIS A 129 -5.99 0.87 20.13
CA HIS A 129 -5.18 1.74 19.24
C HIS A 129 -3.75 1.99 19.73
N TRP A 130 -2.96 0.95 19.89
CA TRP A 130 -1.55 1.04 20.25
C TRP A 130 -0.76 -0.15 19.72
N TYR A 131 0.55 -0.15 19.94
CA TYR A 131 1.38 -1.32 19.68
C TYR A 131 1.36 -2.29 20.87
N LYS A 132 1.22 -3.58 20.59
CA LYS A 132 1.13 -4.60 21.63
C LYS A 132 2.51 -5.04 22.12
N VAL A 133 2.75 -4.96 23.43
CA VAL A 133 3.99 -5.45 24.06
C VAL A 133 3.68 -6.69 24.90
N PRO A 134 4.46 -7.79 24.77
CA PRO A 134 5.65 -7.94 23.92
C PRO A 134 5.38 -8.41 22.48
N GLU A 135 4.16 -8.83 22.15
CA GLU A 135 3.88 -9.62 20.95
C GLU A 135 4.19 -8.90 19.63
N GLU A 136 3.69 -7.68 19.44
CA GLU A 136 3.89 -6.94 18.19
C GLU A 136 5.34 -6.54 17.99
N VAL A 137 6.03 -6.17 19.07
CA VAL A 137 7.46 -5.87 19.01
C VAL A 137 8.26 -7.09 18.59
N ASN A 138 7.94 -8.28 19.13
CA ASN A 138 8.60 -9.52 18.74
C ASN A 138 8.33 -9.89 17.28
N ASP A 139 7.10 -9.69 16.80
CA ASP A 139 6.74 -9.94 15.41
C ASP A 139 7.46 -8.99 14.45
N ILE A 140 7.60 -7.71 14.81
CA ILE A 140 8.38 -6.73 14.04
C ILE A 140 9.85 -7.16 13.98
N VAL A 141 10.46 -7.54 15.10
CA VAL A 141 11.85 -8.02 15.13
C VAL A 141 12.03 -9.29 14.27
N ALA A 142 11.07 -10.21 14.32
CA ALA A 142 11.07 -11.41 13.50
C ALA A 142 10.96 -11.07 12.00
N PHE A 143 10.08 -10.14 11.64
CA PHE A 143 9.94 -9.61 10.28
C PHE A 143 11.23 -8.96 9.78
N MET A 144 11.88 -8.12 10.60
CA MET A 144 13.15 -7.48 10.23
C MET A 144 14.24 -8.51 9.92
N ARG A 145 14.35 -9.57 10.74
CA ARG A 145 15.35 -10.63 10.52
C ARG A 145 15.06 -11.47 9.28
N LYS A 146 13.79 -11.81 9.07
CA LYS A 146 13.37 -12.76 8.02
C LYS A 146 13.22 -12.09 6.66
N ASP A 147 12.48 -10.99 6.60
CA ASP A 147 12.02 -10.39 5.35
C ASP A 147 12.87 -9.19 4.94
N MET A 148 13.33 -8.37 5.89
CA MET A 148 14.28 -7.28 5.61
C MET A 148 15.74 -7.74 5.55
N LYS A 149 15.99 -9.03 5.84
CA LYS A 149 17.34 -9.64 5.90
C LYS A 149 18.29 -8.88 6.81
N TRP A 150 17.76 -8.26 7.87
CA TRP A 150 18.58 -7.50 8.81
C TRP A 150 19.39 -8.45 9.68
N THR A 151 20.70 -8.46 9.49
CA THR A 151 21.64 -9.18 10.36
C THR A 151 22.02 -8.27 11.51
N VAL A 152 21.61 -8.65 12.73
CA VAL A 152 22.09 -8.00 13.96
C VAL A 152 23.56 -8.39 14.12
N GLY A 153 24.47 -7.57 13.61
CA GLY A 153 25.89 -7.69 13.93
C GLY A 153 26.07 -7.47 15.43
N ASN A 154 26.81 -8.39 16.10
CA ASN A 154 27.11 -8.43 17.53
C ASN A 154 26.95 -7.07 18.22
N ILE A 155 25.77 -6.82 18.79
CA ILE A 155 25.57 -5.75 19.77
C ILE A 155 26.40 -6.20 20.96
N ARG A 156 27.58 -5.60 21.13
CA ARG A 156 28.38 -5.78 22.33
C ARG A 156 27.46 -5.38 23.49
N SER A 157 27.20 -6.33 24.38
CA SER A 157 26.64 -6.04 25.69
C SER A 157 27.50 -4.94 26.31
N ILE A 158 26.88 -3.79 26.59
CA ILE A 158 27.49 -2.72 27.37
C ILE A 158 27.46 -3.14 28.85
#